data_AF-A0A1A8EL82-F1
#
_entry.id   AF-A0A1A8EL82-F1
#
_cell.length_a   1.000
_cell.length_b   1.000
_cell.length_c   1.000
_cell.angle_alpha   90.00
_cell.angle_beta   90.00
_cell.angle_gamma   90.00
#
_symmetry.space_group_name_H-M   'P 1'
#
loop_
_entity.id
_entity.type
_entity.pdbx_description
1 polymer ?
#
loop_
_entity_poly.entity_id
_entity_poly.type
_entity_poly.pdbx_seq_one_letter_code
_entity_poly.pdbx_strand_id
1 'polypeptide(L)'
;EEIQEVRSKSDPISLLRERMLSNNMASAEEFKEMDVEIRKEVDDAAQFATSDPEPPLEDLCNHVFSNNPLLDVRGTHPWSKLKSVS
;
A
#
# COMPACT_ATOMS: atom_id res chain seq x y z
N GLU A 1 1.07 -19.45 20.80
CA GLU A 1 2.48 -19.88 20.92
C GLU A 1 3.16 -20.03 19.56
N GLU A 2 2.56 -20.75 18.61
CA GLU A 2 3.15 -21.01 17.28
C GLU A 2 3.61 -19.76 16.51
N ILE A 3 2.78 -18.71 16.40
CA ILE A 3 3.14 -17.49 15.66
C ILE A 3 4.37 -16.79 16.27
N GLN A 4 4.49 -16.78 17.59
CA GLN A 4 5.65 -16.18 18.27
C GLN A 4 6.91 -17.05 18.08
N GLU A 5 6.75 -18.38 18.07
CA GLU A 5 7.84 -19.31 17.81
C GLU A 5 8.38 -19.16 16.37
N VAL A 6 7.49 -19.09 15.38
CA VAL A 6 7.89 -18.89 13.97
C VAL A 6 8.53 -17.52 13.77
N ARG A 7 7.98 -16.45 14.37
CA ARG A 7 8.55 -15.11 14.28
C ARG A 7 9.92 -14.99 14.97
N SER A 8 10.13 -15.70 16.07
CA SER A 8 11.43 -15.66 16.76
C SER A 8 12.50 -16.52 16.08
N LYS A 9 12.13 -17.68 15.52
CA LYS A 9 13.08 -18.64 14.95
C LYS A 9 13.27 -18.55 13.44
N SER A 10 12.30 -18.00 12.71
CA SER A 10 12.22 -18.13 11.24
C SER A 10 11.74 -16.86 10.55
N ASP A 11 11.92 -15.70 11.18
CA ASP A 11 11.65 -14.43 10.53
C ASP A 11 12.67 -14.19 9.39
N PRO A 12 12.21 -13.95 8.14
CA PRO A 12 13.08 -13.84 6.99
C PRO A 12 14.01 -12.61 7.05
N ILE A 13 13.59 -11.53 7.72
CA ILE A 13 14.36 -10.29 7.83
C ILE A 13 15.49 -10.48 8.85
N SER A 14 15.19 -11.05 10.02
CA SER A 14 16.18 -11.41 11.03
C SER A 14 17.20 -12.42 10.48
N LEU A 15 16.75 -13.45 9.76
CA LEU A 15 17.64 -14.43 9.13
C LEU A 15 18.58 -13.80 8.09
N LEU A 16 18.08 -12.86 7.29
CA LEU A 16 18.91 -12.14 6.32
C LEU A 16 19.92 -11.24 7.04
N ARG A 17 19.48 -10.49 8.05
CA ARG A 17 20.32 -9.60 8.85
C ARG A 17 21.49 -10.38 9.48
N GLU A 18 21.21 -11.50 10.13
CA GLU A 18 22.25 -12.36 10.72
C GLU A 18 23.24 -12.87 9.68
N ARG A 19 22.77 -13.32 8.51
CA ARG A 19 23.64 -13.79 7.41
C ARG A 19 24.49 -12.67 6.83
N MET A 20 23.97 -11.47 6.69
CA MET A 20 24.73 -10.33 6.16
C MET A 20 25.79 -9.85 7.14
N LEU A 21 25.46 -9.80 8.44
CA LEU A 21 26.41 -9.49 9.51
C LEU A 21 27.51 -10.55 9.62
N SER A 22 27.15 -11.84 9.57
CA SER A 22 28.13 -12.94 9.67
C SER A 22 29.10 -12.99 8.50
N ASN A 23 28.67 -12.53 7.31
CA ASN A 23 29.51 -12.45 6.12
C ASN A 23 30.19 -11.08 5.95
N ASN A 24 30.11 -10.20 6.96
CA ASN A 24 30.69 -8.85 6.95
C ASN A 24 30.27 -8.01 5.72
N MET A 25 29.03 -8.21 5.26
CA MET A 25 28.46 -7.53 4.07
C MET A 25 27.81 -6.19 4.41
N ALA A 26 27.44 -5.99 5.68
CA ALA A 26 26.83 -4.78 6.20
C ALA A 26 27.13 -4.68 7.70
N SER A 27 27.03 -3.48 8.25
CA SER A 27 27.18 -3.17 9.67
C SER A 27 25.82 -3.12 10.38
N ALA A 28 25.83 -3.24 11.71
CA ALA A 28 24.61 -3.11 12.50
C ALA A 28 24.05 -1.67 12.47
N GLU A 29 24.95 -0.70 12.31
CA GLU A 29 24.64 0.72 12.17
C GLU A 29 23.87 1.01 10.87
N GLU A 30 24.32 0.48 9.73
CA GLU A 30 23.62 0.62 8.45
C GLU A 30 22.20 0.04 8.50
N PHE A 31 22.02 -1.14 9.12
CA PHE A 31 20.68 -1.71 9.30
C PHE A 31 19.77 -0.82 10.14
N LYS A 32 20.32 -0.15 11.17
CA LYS A 32 19.55 0.75 12.02
C LYS A 32 19.18 2.03 11.27
N GLU A 33 20.09 2.57 10.46
CA GLU A 33 19.80 3.73 9.61
C GLU A 33 18.71 3.39 8.59
N MET A 34 18.80 2.25 7.91
CA MET A 34 17.75 1.75 7.02
C MET A 34 16.39 1.58 7.72
N ASP A 35 16.36 1.00 8.92
CA ASP A 35 15.12 0.84 9.68
C ASP A 35 14.47 2.21 10.01
N VAL A 36 15.28 3.25 10.26
CA VAL A 36 14.79 4.62 10.50
C VAL A 36 14.26 5.25 9.21
N GLU A 37 14.98 5.09 8.09
CA GLU A 37 14.56 5.62 6.79
C GLU A 37 13.26 4.99 6.31
N ILE A 38 13.16 3.65 6.36
CA ILE A 38 11.94 2.90 5.99
C ILE A 38 10.78 3.34 6.86
N ARG A 39 10.99 3.47 8.17
CA ARG A 39 9.92 3.92 9.07
C ARG A 39 9.42 5.31 8.71
N LYS A 40 10.33 6.23 8.40
CA LYS A 40 9.97 7.57 7.96
C LYS A 40 9.17 7.54 6.65
N GLU A 41 9.62 6.76 5.65
CA GLU A 41 8.90 6.60 4.38
C GLU A 41 7.48 6.05 4.59
N VAL A 42 7.34 5.04 5.45
CA VAL A 42 6.03 4.45 5.78
C VAL A 42 5.14 5.45 6.52
N ASP A 43 5.69 6.20 7.48
CA ASP A 43 4.94 7.22 8.23
C ASP A 43 4.48 8.36 7.29
N ASP A 44 5.34 8.82 6.38
CA ASP A 44 5.03 9.84 5.37
C ASP A 44 3.94 9.33 4.40
N ALA A 45 4.05 8.08 3.94
CA ALA A 45 3.05 7.44 3.08
C ALA A 45 1.70 7.24 3.81
N ALA A 46 1.71 6.88 5.09
CA ALA A 46 0.50 6.74 5.89
C ALA A 46 -0.19 8.09 6.12
N GLN A 47 0.57 9.16 6.36
CA GLN A 47 0.05 10.51 6.44
C GLN A 47 -0.57 10.96 5.12
N PHE A 48 0.09 10.69 4.00
CA PHE A 48 -0.46 10.94 2.68
C PHE A 48 -1.78 10.19 2.49
N ALA A 49 -1.81 8.88 2.71
CA ALA A 49 -3.01 8.06 2.55
C ALA A 49 -4.18 8.48 3.47
N THR A 50 -3.90 9.08 4.62
CA THR A 50 -4.93 9.55 5.56
C THR A 50 -5.42 10.97 5.25
N SER A 51 -4.57 11.79 4.60
CA SER A 51 -4.90 13.17 4.25
C SER A 51 -5.44 13.32 2.82
N ASP A 52 -5.26 12.31 1.98
CA ASP A 52 -5.78 12.26 0.62
C ASP A 52 -7.32 12.31 0.65
N PRO A 53 -7.97 13.25 -0.06
CA PRO A 53 -9.42 13.33 -0.10
C PRO A 53 -10.03 12.10 -0.78
N GLU A 54 -11.25 11.77 -0.39
CA GLU A 54 -12.01 10.71 -1.06
C GLU A 54 -12.22 11.05 -2.55
N PRO A 55 -12.25 10.03 -3.44
CA PRO A 55 -12.55 10.22 -4.84
C PRO A 55 -13.89 10.96 -5.04
N PRO A 56 -13.98 11.88 -6.00
CA PRO A 56 -15.19 12.65 -6.21
C PRO A 56 -16.33 11.73 -6.69
N LEU A 57 -17.56 12.01 -6.25
CA LEU A 57 -18.74 11.18 -6.57
C LEU A 57 -19.04 11.08 -8.07
N GLU A 58 -18.53 12.01 -8.87
CA GLU A 58 -18.67 11.97 -10.33
C GLU A 58 -17.86 10.84 -10.98
N ASP A 59 -16.76 10.41 -10.35
CA ASP A 59 -15.91 9.32 -10.82
C ASP A 59 -16.39 7.94 -10.36
N LEU A 60 -17.50 7.88 -9.60
CA LEU A 60 -18.05 6.65 -9.03
C LEU A 60 -18.30 5.55 -10.06
N CYS A 61 -18.68 5.92 -11.28
CA CYS A 61 -18.98 4.98 -12.36
C CYS A 61 -17.90 4.94 -13.44
N ASN A 62 -16.71 5.48 -13.20
CA ASN A 62 -15.61 5.33 -14.14
C ASN A 62 -15.11 3.87 -14.21
N HIS A 63 -14.50 3.51 -15.33
CA HIS A 63 -13.87 2.22 -15.58
C HIS A 63 -14.81 1.00 -15.58
N VAL A 64 -16.10 1.20 -15.88
CA VAL A 64 -17.07 0.10 -16.05
C VAL A 64 -16.78 -0.73 -17.31
N PHE A 65 -16.35 -0.07 -18.38
CA PHE A 65 -15.85 -0.71 -19.58
C PHE A 65 -14.52 -0.12 -19.99
N SER A 66 -13.73 -0.87 -20.75
CA SER A 66 -12.50 -0.37 -21.38
C SER A 66 -12.79 0.02 -22.83
N ASN A 67 -12.25 1.16 -23.28
CA ASN A 67 -12.32 1.66 -24.67
C ASN A 67 -13.75 1.84 -25.21
N ASN A 68 -14.68 2.32 -24.39
CA ASN A 68 -16.03 2.69 -24.81
C ASN A 68 -16.25 4.20 -24.74
N PRO A 69 -17.15 4.75 -25.57
CA PRO A 69 -17.58 6.14 -25.45
C PRO A 69 -18.30 6.36 -24.11
N LEU A 70 -18.47 7.63 -23.72
CA LEU A 70 -19.16 8.00 -22.48
C LEU A 70 -20.53 7.33 -22.36
N LEU A 71 -20.78 6.66 -21.24
CA LEU A 71 -22.03 5.96 -20.96
C LEU A 71 -22.75 6.59 -19.76
N ASP A 72 -24.07 6.70 -19.84
CA ASP A 72 -24.92 7.05 -18.70
C ASP A 72 -25.24 5.77 -17.90
N VAL A 73 -24.87 5.75 -16.62
CA VAL A 73 -25.17 4.67 -15.67
C VAL A 73 -26.31 5.09 -14.75
N ARG A 74 -27.24 4.15 -14.49
CA ARG A 74 -28.40 4.38 -13.61
C ARG A 74 -27.97 4.41 -12.15
N GLY A 75 -28.30 5.49 -11.43
CA GLY A 75 -28.11 5.62 -9.99
C GLY A 75 -29.24 4.99 -9.16
N THR A 76 -29.38 5.45 -7.91
CA THR A 76 -30.32 4.86 -6.92
C THR A 76 -31.80 5.05 -7.26
N HIS A 77 -32.15 6.04 -8.09
CA HIS A 77 -33.50 6.27 -8.60
C HIS A 77 -33.49 6.55 -10.12
N PRO A 78 -34.63 6.40 -10.83
CA PRO A 78 -34.68 6.47 -12.30
C PRO A 78 -34.14 7.77 -12.91
N TRP A 79 -34.22 8.88 -12.18
CA TRP A 79 -33.71 10.19 -12.61
C TRP A 79 -32.27 10.50 -12.18
N SER A 80 -31.64 9.62 -11.39
CA SER A 80 -30.23 9.74 -11.03
C SER A 80 -29.39 9.11 -12.14
N LYS A 81 -28.66 9.94 -12.87
CA LYS A 81 -27.74 9.51 -13.92
C LYS A 81 -26.32 9.83 -13.51
N LEU A 82 -25.47 8.82 -13.54
CA LEU A 82 -24.03 8.92 -13.30
C LEU A 82 -23.31 8.76 -14.63
N LYS A 83 -22.18 9.45 -14.81
CA LYS A 83 -21.38 9.32 -16.03
C LYS A 83 -20.32 8.26 -15.82
N SER A 84 -20.05 7.49 -16.86
CA SER A 84 -18.98 6.51 -16.89
C SER A 84 -18.00 6.88 -18.00
N VAL A 85 -16.75 7.11 -17.60
CA VAL A 85 -15.60 7.27 -18.49
C VAL A 85 -14.79 5.96 -18.44
N SER A 86 -14.36 5.45 -19.60
CA SER A 86 -13.46 4.30 -19.70
C SER A 86 -12.04 4.64 -19.27
#